data_AF-A0A7V1LIW4-F1
#
_entry.id   AF-A0A7V1LIW4-F1
#
_cell.length_a   1.000
_cell.length_b   1.000
_cell.length_c   1.000
_cell.angle_alpha   90.00
_cell.angle_beta   90.00
_cell.angle_gamma   90.00
#
_symmetry.space_group_name_H-M   'P 1'
#
loop_
_entity.id
_entity.type
_entity.pdbx_description
1 polymer ?
#
loop_
_entity_poly.entity_id
_entity_poly.type
_entity_poly.pdbx_seq_one_letter_code
_entity_poly.pdbx_strand_id
1 'polypeptide(L)'
;MLMSNLPAISGNKLIKLLIKDNWVLKRKANHGASLYKVFKDGKKRVTIIPTKNDSLPTRTLFAILNDKQTGLGKRGFLKLLEKK
;
A
#
# COMPACT_ATOMS: atom_id res chain seq x y z
N MET A 1 -7.27 -13.34 17.89
CA MET A 1 -7.76 -12.47 16.80
C MET A 1 -7.26 -13.07 15.49
N LEU A 2 -8.09 -13.82 14.76
CA LEU A 2 -7.66 -14.51 13.54
C LEU A 2 -7.09 -13.49 12.55
N MET A 3 -5.80 -13.62 12.22
CA MET A 3 -5.14 -12.94 11.11
C MET A 3 -5.83 -13.39 9.82
N SER A 4 -6.99 -12.80 9.55
CA SER A 4 -7.79 -13.15 8.39
C SER A 4 -6.94 -12.86 7.14
N ASN A 5 -6.57 -13.92 6.42
CA ASN A 5 -5.56 -13.94 5.36
C ASN A 5 -5.64 -12.70 4.45
N LEU A 6 -4.63 -11.84 4.50
CA LEU A 6 -4.41 -10.82 3.47
C LEU A 6 -3.85 -11.54 2.24
N PRO A 7 -4.42 -11.32 1.04
CA PRO A 7 -3.83 -11.85 -0.19
C PRO A 7 -2.37 -11.44 -0.32
N ALA A 8 -1.51 -12.42 -0.61
CA ALA A 8 -0.10 -12.16 -0.86
C ALA A 8 0.06 -11.25 -2.07
N ILE A 9 0.89 -10.22 -1.94
CA ILE A 9 1.14 -9.25 -3.01
C ILE A 9 2.58 -8.79 -2.96
N SER A 10 3.20 -8.64 -4.14
CA SER A 10 4.52 -8.01 -4.24
C SER A 10 4.43 -6.50 -4.08
N GLY A 11 5.51 -5.88 -3.66
CA GLY A 11 5.51 -4.42 -3.49
C GLY A 11 5.28 -3.67 -4.80
N ASN A 12 5.82 -4.17 -5.92
CA ASN A 12 5.55 -3.57 -7.24
C ASN A 12 4.07 -3.64 -7.65
N LYS A 13 3.36 -4.73 -7.33
CA LYS A 13 1.91 -4.82 -7.55
C LYS A 13 1.14 -3.88 -6.62
N LEU A 14 1.53 -3.79 -5.35
CA LEU A 14 0.91 -2.87 -4.39
C LEU A 14 1.06 -1.40 -4.82
N ILE A 15 2.25 -1.00 -5.31
CA ILE A 15 2.49 0.34 -5.85
C ILE A 15 1.50 0.66 -6.98
N LYS A 16 1.30 -0.27 -7.93
CA LYS A 16 0.34 -0.07 -9.03
C LYS A 16 -1.09 0.12 -8.52
N LEU A 17 -1.51 -0.66 -7.52
CA LEU A 17 -2.84 -0.51 -6.92
C LEU A 17 -3.00 0.84 -6.21
N LEU A 18 -1.99 1.30 -5.50
CA LEU A 18 -2.02 2.61 -4.85
C LEU A 18 -2.06 3.75 -5.87
N ILE A 19 -1.32 3.64 -6.98
CA ILE A 19 -1.41 4.63 -8.07
C ILE A 19 -2.82 4.68 -8.66
N LYS A 20 -3.47 3.53 -8.87
CA LYS A 20 -4.89 3.47 -9.25
C LYS A 20 -5.82 4.08 -8.18
N ASP A 21 -5.41 4.08 -6.91
CA ASP A 21 -6.08 4.77 -5.80
C ASP A 21 -5.61 6.23 -5.65
N ASN A 22 -5.11 6.88 -6.70
CA ASN A 22 -4.68 8.29 -6.70
C ASN A 22 -3.51 8.61 -5.76
N TRP A 23 -2.68 7.61 -5.42
CA TRP A 23 -1.38 7.89 -4.83
C TRP A 23 -0.40 8.34 -5.90
N VAL A 24 0.41 9.34 -5.58
CA VAL A 24 1.44 9.87 -6.46
C VAL A 24 2.78 9.26 -6.10
N LEU A 25 3.44 8.63 -7.07
CA LEU A 25 4.82 8.18 -6.93
C LEU A 25 5.75 9.39 -6.91
N LYS A 26 6.45 9.61 -5.79
CA LYS A 26 7.40 10.73 -5.64
C LYS A 26 8.81 10.35 -6.05
N ARG A 27 9.29 9.20 -5.57
CA ARG A 27 10.64 8.70 -5.88
C ARG A 27 10.65 7.19 -5.88
N LYS A 28 11.45 6.60 -6.78
CA LYS A 28 11.80 5.19 -6.76
C LYS A 28 13.31 5.06 -6.53
N ALA A 29 13.70 4.15 -5.66
CA ALA A 29 15.08 3.76 -5.39
C ALA A 29 15.22 2.23 -5.52
N ASN A 30 16.44 1.72 -5.35
CA ASN A 30 16.75 0.30 -5.54
C ASN A 30 15.88 -0.63 -4.68
N HIS A 31 15.58 -0.23 -3.44
CA HIS A 31 14.89 -1.09 -2.47
C HIS A 31 13.51 -0.58 -2.05
N GLY A 32 13.07 0.57 -2.56
CA GLY A 32 11.78 1.12 -2.17
C GLY A 32 11.30 2.26 -3.06
N ALA A 33 9.99 2.47 -3.05
CA ALA A 33 9.32 3.57 -3.69
C ALA A 33 8.58 4.40 -2.65
N SER A 34 8.73 5.72 -2.67
CA SER A 34 7.95 6.64 -1.84
C SER A 34 6.74 7.13 -2.62
N LEU A 35 5.57 6.99 -2.00
CA LEU A 35 4.30 7.47 -2.52
C LEU A 35 3.68 8.44 -1.53
N TYR A 36 2.86 9.37 -2.02
CA TYR A 36 2.05 10.23 -1.17
C TYR A 36 0.64 10.40 -1.71
N LYS A 37 -0.29 10.73 -0.81
CA LYS A 37 -1.66 11.12 -1.15
C LYS A 37 -2.12 12.20 -0.16
N VAL A 38 -2.86 13.19 -0.67
CA VAL A 38 -3.54 14.17 0.17
C VAL A 38 -4.93 13.63 0.46
N PHE A 39 -5.27 13.51 1.73
CA PHE A 39 -6.55 12.97 2.19
C PHE A 39 -7.58 14.08 2.36
N LYS A 40 -8.86 13.69 2.53
CA LYS A 40 -9.97 14.63 2.70
C LYS A 40 -9.84 15.52 3.95
N ASP A 41 -9.09 15.07 4.94
CA ASP A 41 -8.72 15.85 6.13
C ASP A 41 -7.64 16.92 5.83
N GLY A 42 -7.26 17.11 4.57
CA GLY A 42 -6.19 18.01 4.12
C GLY A 42 -4.79 17.49 4.41
N LYS A 43 -4.65 16.34 5.08
CA LYS A 43 -3.34 15.83 5.49
C LYS A 43 -2.68 15.04 4.37
N LYS A 44 -1.43 15.36 4.10
CA LYS A 44 -0.56 14.57 3.23
C LYS A 44 -0.01 13.38 4.01
N ARG A 45 -0.28 12.17 3.53
CA ARG A 45 0.37 10.95 4.05
C ARG A 45 1.40 10.45 3.05
N VAL A 46 2.49 9.93 3.58
CA VAL A 46 3.61 9.38 2.81
C VAL A 46 3.83 7.96 3.27
N THR A 47 4.03 7.04 2.31
CA THR A 47 4.38 5.67 2.61
C THR A 47 5.54 5.21 1.72
N ILE A 48 6.33 4.27 2.22
CA ILE A 48 7.44 3.66 1.50
C ILE A 48 7.12 2.19 1.28
N ILE A 49 7.16 1.75 0.02
CA ILE A 49 6.86 0.37 -0.35
C ILE A 49 8.14 -0.28 -0.87
N PRO A 50 8.58 -1.42 -0.28
CA PRO A 50 9.67 -2.19 -0.82
C PRO A 50 9.41 -2.60 -2.27
N THR A 51 10.38 -2.45 -3.18
CA THR A 51 10.21 -2.70 -4.63
C THR A 51 10.55 -4.13 -5.05
N LYS A 52 10.70 -5.06 -4.09
CA LYS A 52 10.98 -6.47 -4.37
C LYS A 52 9.80 -7.13 -5.11
N ASN A 53 10.12 -8.08 -5.98
CA ASN A 53 9.12 -8.87 -6.71
C ASN A 53 8.51 -9.98 -5.86
N ASP A 54 9.17 -10.36 -4.77
CA ASP A 54 8.62 -11.28 -3.78
C ASP A 54 7.43 -10.67 -3.07
N SER A 55 6.58 -11.54 -2.51
CA SER A 55 5.44 -11.12 -1.71
C SER A 55 5.91 -10.43 -0.44
N LEU A 56 5.25 -9.32 -0.09
CA LEU A 56 5.51 -8.62 1.16
C LEU A 56 5.18 -9.53 2.35
N PRO A 57 6.05 -9.60 3.39
CA PRO A 57 5.69 -10.27 4.63
C PRO A 57 4.38 -9.71 5.18
N THR A 58 3.52 -10.57 5.71
CA THR A 58 2.16 -10.18 6.16
C THR A 58 2.17 -8.99 7.11
N ARG A 59 3.14 -8.94 8.04
CA ARG A 59 3.28 -7.84 9.00
C ARG A 59 3.68 -6.52 8.33
N THR A 60 4.54 -6.58 7.31
CA THR A 60 4.92 -5.41 6.51
C THR A 60 3.74 -4.91 5.69
N LEU A 61 3.00 -5.80 5.03
CA LEU A 61 1.79 -5.44 4.30
C LEU A 61 0.77 -4.77 5.24
N PHE A 62 0.52 -5.36 6.41
CA PHE A 62 -0.38 -4.79 7.41
C PHE A 62 0.07 -3.40 7.89
N ALA A 63 1.37 -3.22 8.14
CA ALA A 63 1.92 -1.92 8.53
C ALA A 63 1.70 -0.84 7.45
N ILE A 64 1.87 -1.18 6.16
CA ILE A 64 1.59 -0.25 5.05
C ILE A 64 0.09 0.05 4.95
N LEU A 65 -0.77 -0.96 5.15
CA LEU A 65 -2.21 -0.80 5.01
C LEU A 65 -2.88 -0.04 6.17
N ASN A 66 -2.18 0.16 7.29
CA ASN A 66 -2.79 0.74 8.49
C ASN A 66 -3.26 2.19 8.32
N ASP A 67 -4.03 2.66 9.29
CA ASP A 67 -4.66 3.99 9.27
C ASP A 67 -3.67 5.15 9.26
N LYS A 68 -2.49 4.96 9.85
CA LYS A 68 -1.45 6.00 9.91
C LYS A 68 -0.68 6.14 8.59
N GLN A 69 -0.58 5.05 7.82
CA GLN A 69 0.14 4.99 6.56
C GLN A 69 -0.81 5.28 5.40
N THR A 70 -1.59 4.28 4.97
CA THR A 70 -2.45 4.41 3.80
C THR A 70 -3.92 4.66 4.11
N GLY A 71 -4.41 4.34 5.32
CA GLY A 71 -5.83 4.49 5.61
C GLY A 71 -6.74 3.47 4.93
N LEU A 72 -6.18 2.44 4.28
CA LEU A 72 -6.97 1.44 3.54
C LEU A 72 -7.52 0.35 4.47
N GLY A 73 -6.72 -0.08 5.43
CA GLY A 73 -6.94 -1.30 6.19
C GLY A 73 -7.11 -2.52 5.27
N LYS A 74 -7.59 -3.62 5.86
CA LYS A 74 -7.89 -4.84 5.11
C LYS A 74 -9.01 -4.63 4.08
N ARG A 75 -10.11 -3.97 4.47
CA ARG A 75 -11.28 -3.76 3.60
C ARG A 75 -10.93 -2.92 2.37
N GLY A 76 -10.20 -1.81 2.54
CA GLY A 76 -9.77 -0.98 1.41
C GLY A 76 -8.83 -1.75 0.47
N PHE A 77 -7.91 -2.54 1.02
CA PHE A 77 -7.02 -3.37 0.22
C PHE A 77 -7.76 -4.38 -0.66
N LEU A 78 -8.74 -5.11 -0.10
CA LEU A 78 -9.53 -6.07 -0.88
C LEU A 78 -10.30 -5.39 -2.02
N LYS A 79 -10.91 -4.22 -1.74
CA LYS A 79 -11.59 -3.43 -2.78
C LYS A 79 -10.65 -2.96 -3.90
N LEU A 80 -9.38 -2.68 -3.60
CA LEU A 80 -8.40 -2.33 -4.64
C LEU A 80 -8.04 -3.54 -5.52
N LEU A 81 -8.02 -4.75 -4.96
CA LEU A 81 -7.75 -5.97 -5.72
C LEU A 81 -8.88 -6.33 -6.68
N GLU A 82 -10.13 -6.03 -6.30
CA GLU A 82 -11.32 -6.27 -7.13
C GLU A 82 -11.42 -5.31 -8.32
N LYS A 83 -10.81 -4.13 -8.22
CA LYS A 83 -10.71 -3.16 -9.32
C LYS A 83 -9.67 -3.60 -10.35
N LYS A 84 -10.07 -4.50 -11.25
CA LYS A 84 -9.28 -4.89 -12.43
C LYS A 84 -9.00 -3.69 -13.32
#